data_AF-A0A7K8XWZ3-F1
#
_entry.id   AF-A0A7K8XWZ3-F1
#
_cell.length_a   1.000
_cell.length_b   1.000
_cell.length_c   1.000
_cell.angle_alpha   90.00
_cell.angle_beta   90.00
_cell.angle_gamma   90.00
#
_symmetry.space_group_name_H-M   'P 1'
#
loop_
_entity.id
_entity.type
_entity.pdbx_description
1 polymer ?
#
loop_
_entity_poly.entity_id
_entity_poly.type
_entity_poly.pdbx_seq_one_letter_code
_entity_poly.pdbx_strand_id
1 'polypeptide(L)'
;IPQISYASTAPDLSDNSRYDFFSRVVPSDTYQAQAMVDIVKALKWNYVSTLASEGSYGESGVEAFIQKSREDGGVCVAQSVKIPREPKPGEFDKIIRRLLETSHARAVIIFANEDDIR
;
A
#
# COMPACT_ATOMS: atom_id res chain seq x y z
N ILE A 1 -29.19 -3.65 1.36
CA ILE A 1 -29.38 -2.21 1.05
C ILE A 1 -28.20 -1.82 0.17
N PRO A 2 -28.42 -1.28 -1.04
CA PRO A 2 -27.32 -0.88 -1.91
C PRO A 2 -26.47 0.24 -1.29
N GLN A 3 -25.15 0.16 -1.43
CA GLN A 3 -24.19 1.17 -0.96
C GLN A 3 -23.24 1.56 -2.09
N ILE A 4 -23.09 2.87 -2.35
CA ILE A 4 -22.18 3.40 -3.36
C ILE A 4 -21.13 4.28 -2.68
N SER A 5 -19.85 3.89 -2.76
CA SER A 5 -18.75 4.68 -2.22
C SER A 5 -18.16 5.63 -3.27
N TYR A 6 -17.81 6.84 -2.83
CA TYR A 6 -17.15 7.86 -3.63
C TYR A 6 -15.63 7.87 -3.49
N ALA A 7 -15.06 7.14 -2.51
CA ALA A 7 -13.65 7.25 -2.17
C ALA A 7 -12.96 5.92 -1.76
N SER A 8 -13.72 4.85 -1.49
CA SER A 8 -13.11 3.60 -1.00
C SER A 8 -12.51 2.79 -2.16
N THR A 9 -11.17 2.79 -2.25
CA THR A 9 -10.43 2.17 -3.35
C THR A 9 -9.82 0.81 -3.00
N ALA A 10 -9.88 0.37 -1.73
CA ALA A 10 -9.31 -0.90 -1.27
C ALA A 10 -9.68 -2.09 -2.20
N PRO A 11 -8.73 -2.96 -2.59
CA PRO A 11 -8.97 -4.07 -3.51
C PRO A 11 -10.05 -5.04 -3.05
N ASP A 12 -10.10 -5.35 -1.75
CA ASP A 12 -11.03 -6.29 -1.12
C ASP A 12 -12.50 -5.99 -1.44
N LEU A 13 -12.85 -4.71 -1.62
CA LEU A 13 -14.21 -4.26 -1.92
C LEU A 13 -14.70 -4.69 -3.32
N SER A 14 -13.83 -5.33 -4.13
CA SER A 14 -14.21 -5.93 -5.41
C SER A 14 -14.71 -7.37 -5.28
N ASP A 15 -14.65 -7.97 -4.09
CA ASP A 15 -15.15 -9.33 -3.84
C ASP A 15 -16.68 -9.34 -3.69
N ASN A 16 -17.36 -9.58 -4.80
CA ASN A 16 -18.83 -9.66 -4.84
C ASN A 16 -19.42 -10.82 -4.03
N SER A 17 -18.62 -11.81 -3.62
CA SER A 17 -19.10 -12.88 -2.72
C SER A 17 -19.25 -12.40 -1.28
N ARG A 18 -18.51 -11.35 -0.91
CA ARG A 18 -18.54 -10.71 0.42
C ARG A 18 -19.31 -9.39 0.43
N TYR A 19 -19.32 -8.68 -0.69
CA TYR A 19 -19.85 -7.31 -0.82
C TYR A 19 -20.84 -7.17 -1.99
N ASP A 20 -21.82 -8.07 -2.07
CA ASP A 20 -22.84 -8.15 -3.13
C ASP A 20 -23.69 -6.88 -3.35
N PHE A 21 -23.86 -6.03 -2.33
CA PHE A 21 -24.56 -4.75 -2.42
C PHE A 21 -23.65 -3.51 -2.50
N PHE A 22 -22.33 -3.70 -2.59
CA PHE A 22 -21.37 -2.60 -2.65
C PHE A 22 -21.05 -2.22 -4.10
N SER A 23 -20.93 -0.92 -4.34
CA SER A 23 -20.43 -0.36 -5.60
C SER A 23 -19.59 0.87 -5.32
N ARG A 24 -18.77 1.28 -6.28
CA ARG A 24 -17.95 2.49 -6.17
C ARG A 24 -17.80 3.17 -7.53
N VAL A 25 -17.67 4.49 -7.50
CA VAL A 25 -17.39 5.31 -8.70
C VAL A 25 -15.91 5.52 -8.95
N VAL A 26 -15.06 5.10 -8.01
CA VAL A 26 -13.59 5.14 -8.09
C VAL A 26 -13.03 3.75 -8.39
N PRO A 27 -11.87 3.64 -9.07
CA PRO A 27 -11.25 2.36 -9.38
C PRO A 27 -10.65 1.69 -8.14
N SER A 28 -10.32 0.40 -8.29
CA SER A 28 -9.55 -0.36 -7.30
C SER A 28 -8.11 0.11 -7.19
N ASP A 29 -7.51 0.07 -6.00
CA ASP A 29 -6.07 0.31 -5.80
C ASP A 29 -5.20 -0.72 -6.52
N THR A 30 -5.76 -1.83 -7.02
CA THR A 30 -5.03 -2.74 -7.93
C THR A 30 -4.43 -2.00 -9.12
N TYR A 31 -5.15 -1.01 -9.66
CA TYR A 31 -4.65 -0.18 -10.77
C TYR A 31 -3.62 0.84 -10.30
N GLN A 32 -3.82 1.43 -9.11
CA GLN A 32 -2.83 2.33 -8.50
C GLN A 32 -1.52 1.59 -8.22
N ALA A 33 -1.60 0.38 -7.67
CA ALA A 33 -0.47 -0.48 -7.40
C ALA A 33 0.33 -0.81 -8.66
N GLN A 34 -0.36 -1.13 -9.77
CA GLN A 34 0.31 -1.34 -11.06
C GLN A 34 1.06 -0.07 -11.52
N ALA A 35 0.39 1.09 -11.48
CA ALA A 35 1.03 2.35 -11.87
C ALA A 35 2.27 2.66 -11.00
N MET A 36 2.22 2.34 -9.70
CA MET A 36 3.37 2.49 -8.81
C MET A 36 4.52 1.54 -9.18
N VAL A 37 4.24 0.29 -9.57
CA VAL A 37 5.26 -0.63 -10.09
C VAL A 37 5.89 -0.08 -11.36
N ASP A 38 5.09 0.45 -12.28
CA ASP A 38 5.58 1.04 -13.52
C ASP A 38 6.52 2.22 -13.26
N ILE A 39 6.17 3.10 -12.30
CA ILE A 39 7.01 4.23 -11.86
C ILE A 39 8.32 3.72 -11.26
N VAL A 40 8.26 2.77 -10.34
CA VAL A 40 9.44 2.17 -9.67
C VAL A 40 10.40 1.58 -10.71
N LYS A 41 9.87 0.86 -11.70
CA LYS A 41 10.66 0.28 -12.79
C LYS A 41 11.24 1.36 -13.71
N ALA A 42 10.46 2.40 -14.05
CA ALA A 42 10.94 3.51 -14.86
C ALA A 42 12.10 4.26 -14.19
N LEU A 43 12.05 4.40 -12.87
CA LEU A 43 13.12 4.99 -12.04
C LEU A 43 14.28 4.02 -11.77
N LYS A 44 14.19 2.78 -12.25
CA LYS A 44 15.18 1.69 -12.06
C LYS A 44 15.42 1.36 -10.59
N TRP A 45 14.41 1.52 -9.76
CA TRP A 45 14.46 1.10 -8.36
C TRP A 45 14.14 -0.39 -8.27
N ASN A 46 15.17 -1.21 -8.07
CA ASN A 46 15.04 -2.66 -7.98
C ASN A 46 14.97 -3.18 -6.54
N TYR A 47 15.16 -2.31 -5.55
CA TYR A 47 15.14 -2.65 -4.13
C TYR A 47 14.48 -1.52 -3.33
N VAL A 48 13.27 -1.79 -2.82
CA VAL A 48 12.40 -0.78 -2.17
C VAL A 48 11.87 -1.29 -0.85
N SER A 49 11.51 -0.39 0.05
CA SER A 49 10.74 -0.72 1.26
C SER A 49 9.27 -0.34 1.07
N THR A 50 8.36 -0.98 1.79
CA THR A 50 6.93 -0.62 1.79
C THR A 50 6.48 -0.18 3.17
N LEU A 51 5.57 0.79 3.23
CA LEU A 51 4.93 1.28 4.45
C LEU A 51 3.41 1.29 4.25
N ALA A 52 2.68 0.60 5.11
CA ALA A 52 1.23 0.50 5.06
C ALA A 52 0.57 1.06 6.32
N SER A 53 -0.55 1.77 6.20
CA SER A 53 -1.45 1.94 7.36
C SER A 53 -2.11 0.62 7.70
N GLU A 54 -2.23 0.33 9.00
CA GLU A 54 -3.01 -0.81 9.47
C GLU A 54 -4.48 -0.67 9.08
N GLY A 55 -5.05 -1.73 8.48
CA GLY A 55 -6.41 -1.75 7.95
C GLY A 55 -6.47 -2.13 6.48
N SER A 56 -7.68 -2.34 5.96
CA SER A 56 -7.90 -2.91 4.62
C SER A 56 -7.36 -2.05 3.48
N TYR A 57 -7.33 -0.73 3.62
CA TYR A 57 -6.78 0.14 2.57
C TYR A 57 -5.27 -0.02 2.44
N GLY A 58 -4.52 0.24 3.52
CA GLY A 58 -3.06 0.21 3.49
C GLY A 58 -2.50 -1.18 3.23
N GLU A 59 -3.05 -2.20 3.88
CA GLU A 59 -2.55 -3.57 3.76
C GLU A 59 -2.83 -4.17 2.38
N SER A 60 -4.07 -4.12 1.92
CA SER A 60 -4.42 -4.67 0.61
C SER A 60 -3.80 -3.87 -0.54
N GLY A 61 -3.56 -2.57 -0.35
CA GLY A 61 -2.81 -1.73 -1.31
C GLY A 61 -1.35 -2.17 -1.45
N VAL A 62 -0.63 -2.35 -0.33
CA VAL A 62 0.74 -2.89 -0.35
C VAL A 62 0.78 -4.32 -0.89
N GLU A 63 -0.17 -5.18 -0.52
CA GLU A 63 -0.24 -6.54 -1.03
C GLU A 63 -0.41 -6.54 -2.56
N ALA A 64 -1.29 -5.70 -3.10
CA ALA A 64 -1.44 -5.52 -4.53
C ALA A 64 -0.13 -5.05 -5.20
N PHE A 65 0.59 -4.10 -4.60
CA PHE A 65 1.89 -3.64 -5.11
C PHE A 65 2.94 -4.76 -5.11
N ILE A 66 3.03 -5.55 -4.02
CA ILE A 66 3.96 -6.68 -3.93
C ILE A 66 3.63 -7.74 -4.98
N GLN A 67 2.34 -8.05 -5.14
CA GLN A 67 1.88 -9.02 -6.13
C GLN A 67 2.22 -8.56 -7.55
N LYS A 68 1.94 -7.28 -7.90
CA LYS A 68 2.32 -6.71 -9.19
C LYS A 68 3.82 -6.67 -9.41
N SER A 69 4.59 -6.33 -8.39
CA SER A 69 6.06 -6.35 -8.44
C SER A 69 6.62 -7.75 -8.74
N ARG A 70 5.97 -8.80 -8.22
CA ARG A 70 6.34 -10.20 -8.48
C ARG A 70 5.95 -10.66 -9.88
N GLU A 71 4.76 -10.28 -10.34
CA GLU A 71 4.25 -10.60 -11.69
C GLU A 71 5.15 -9.97 -12.77
N ASP A 72 5.45 -8.68 -12.61
CA ASP A 72 6.21 -7.90 -13.61
C ASP A 72 7.73 -8.08 -13.50
N GLY A 73 8.21 -8.58 -12.36
CA GLY A 73 9.62 -8.76 -12.03
C GLY A 73 10.44 -7.47 -11.95
N GLY A 74 11.68 -7.61 -11.49
CA GLY A 74 12.67 -6.53 -11.46
C GLY A 74 12.58 -5.58 -10.25
N VAL A 75 11.64 -5.81 -9.33
CA VAL A 75 11.50 -5.07 -8.07
C VAL A 75 11.47 -6.06 -6.90
N CYS A 76 12.33 -5.84 -5.91
CA CYS A 76 12.36 -6.61 -4.68
C CYS A 76 12.01 -5.72 -3.48
N VAL A 77 11.20 -6.26 -2.57
CA VAL A 77 10.76 -5.56 -1.35
C VAL A 77 11.68 -5.97 -0.21
N ALA A 78 12.48 -5.03 0.28
CA ALA A 78 13.47 -5.22 1.33
C ALA A 78 12.82 -5.49 2.69
N GLN A 79 11.80 -4.70 3.00
CA GLN A 79 10.99 -4.83 4.20
C GLN A 79 9.62 -4.20 3.96
N SER A 80 8.64 -4.71 4.70
CA SER A 80 7.31 -4.11 4.80
C SER A 80 7.04 -3.73 6.24
N VAL A 81 6.77 -2.45 6.47
CA VAL A 81 6.51 -1.86 7.78
C VAL A 81 5.05 -1.38 7.82
N LYS A 82 4.45 -1.40 9.01
CA LYS A 82 3.07 -0.94 9.21
C LYS A 82 3.02 0.22 10.20
N ILE A 83 2.11 1.16 9.95
CA ILE A 83 1.71 2.21 10.88
C ILE A 83 0.53 1.64 11.69
N PRO A 84 0.67 1.48 13.01
CA PRO A 84 -0.42 1.01 13.87
C PRO A 84 -1.61 1.96 13.81
N ARG A 85 -2.84 1.45 13.94
CA ARG A 85 -4.07 2.26 13.90
C ARG A 85 -4.15 3.34 14.97
N GLU A 86 -3.51 3.11 16.13
CA GLU A 86 -3.40 4.06 17.23
C GLU A 86 -1.92 4.20 17.62
N PRO A 87 -1.12 4.98 16.86
CA PRO A 87 0.31 5.07 17.07
C PRO A 87 0.59 5.79 18.40
N LYS A 88 1.37 5.15 19.26
CA LYS A 88 1.84 5.77 20.51
C LYS A 88 2.93 6.82 20.20
N PRO A 89 3.15 7.78 21.12
CA PRO A 89 4.28 8.71 20.98
C PRO A 89 5.60 7.96 20.75
N GLY A 90 6.33 8.36 19.71
CA GLY A 90 7.60 7.74 19.31
C GLY A 90 7.48 6.52 18.39
N GLU A 91 6.28 6.05 18.02
CA GLU A 91 6.17 4.92 17.07
C GLU A 91 6.64 5.28 15.66
N PHE A 92 6.33 6.48 15.18
CA PHE A 92 6.83 6.96 13.88
C PHE A 92 8.37 7.00 13.85
N ASP A 93 9.02 7.40 14.95
CA ASP A 93 10.49 7.38 15.05
C ASP A 93 11.04 5.95 14.95
N LYS A 94 10.35 4.97 15.55
CA LYS A 94 10.74 3.55 15.43
C LYS A 94 10.56 3.04 14.00
N ILE A 95 9.47 3.42 13.34
CA ILE A 95 9.21 3.09 11.93
C ILE A 95 10.33 3.66 11.05
N ILE A 96 10.69 4.93 11.24
CA ILE A 96 11.80 5.57 10.52
C ILE A 96 13.11 4.84 10.77
N ARG A 97 13.45 4.54 12.04
CA ARG A 97 14.67 3.79 12.38
C ARG A 97 14.71 2.43 11.70
N ARG A 98 13.58 1.71 11.68
CA ARG A 98 13.46 0.41 11.01
C ARG A 98 13.65 0.54 9.50
N LEU A 99 13.05 1.54 8.86
CA LEU A 99 13.26 1.82 7.43
C LEU A 99 14.73 2.11 7.11
N LEU A 100 15.44 2.79 8.01
CA LEU A 100 16.87 3.09 7.88
C LEU A 100 17.78 1.86 8.02
N GLU A 101 17.31 0.75 8.59
CA GLU A 101 18.10 -0.50 8.70
C GLU A 101 18.40 -1.12 7.31
N THR A 102 17.53 -0.89 6.32
CA THR A 102 17.76 -1.32 4.92
C THR A 102 18.32 -0.16 4.10
N SER A 103 19.55 0.26 4.39
CA SER A 103 20.20 1.44 3.78
C SER A 103 20.30 1.41 2.25
N HIS A 104 20.28 0.22 1.64
CA HIS A 104 20.26 0.05 0.19
C HIS A 104 18.88 0.31 -0.45
N ALA A 105 17.79 0.15 0.32
CA ALA A 105 16.43 0.42 -0.14
C ALA A 105 16.08 1.89 0.10
N ARG A 106 16.54 2.77 -0.79
CA ARG A 106 16.38 4.22 -0.65
C ARG A 106 14.96 4.72 -0.95
N ALA A 107 14.17 3.95 -1.70
CA ALA A 107 12.79 4.29 -2.02
C ALA A 107 11.83 3.57 -1.07
N VAL A 108 10.83 4.30 -0.56
CA VAL A 108 9.77 3.78 0.30
C VAL A 108 8.43 3.98 -0.38
N ILE A 109 7.72 2.89 -0.64
CA ILE A 109 6.40 2.86 -1.25
C ILE A 109 5.36 2.93 -0.15
N ILE A 110 4.57 3.99 -0.12
CA ILE A 110 3.65 4.28 0.98
C ILE A 110 2.20 4.09 0.51
N PHE A 111 1.46 3.25 1.23
CA PHE A 111 0.01 3.11 1.16
C PHE A 111 -0.56 3.40 2.54
N ALA A 112 -0.86 4.67 2.80
CA ALA A 112 -1.27 5.13 4.12
C ALA A 112 -2.49 6.05 4.04
N ASN A 113 -3.28 6.08 5.12
CA ASN A 113 -4.41 6.99 5.27
C ASN A 113 -3.90 8.43 5.40
N GLU A 114 -4.74 9.41 5.05
CA GLU A 114 -4.38 10.83 5.15
C GLU A 114 -3.94 11.23 6.56
N ASP A 115 -4.60 10.69 7.59
CA ASP A 115 -4.28 10.99 9.00
C ASP A 115 -2.89 10.48 9.42
N ASP A 116 -2.36 9.45 8.75
CA ASP A 116 -1.07 8.84 9.07
C ASP A 116 0.13 9.51 8.37
N ILE A 117 -0.13 10.41 7.42
CA ILE A 117 0.89 11.07 6.58
C ILE A 117 0.89 12.61 6.69
N ARG A 118 0.17 13.15 7.68
CA ARG A 118 0.14 14.59 7.97
C ARG A 118 1.31 15.07 8.83
#